data_AF-A0A151SY65-F1
#
_entry.id   AF-A0A151SY65-F1
#
_cell.length_a   1.000
_cell.length_b   1.000
_cell.length_c   1.000
_cell.angle_alpha   90.00
_cell.angle_beta   90.00
_cell.angle_gamma   90.00
#
_symmetry.space_group_name_H-M   'P 1'
#
loop_
_entity.id
_entity.type
_entity.pdbx_description
1 polymer ?
#
loop_
_entity_poly.entity_id
_entity_poly.type
_entity_poly.pdbx_seq_one_letter_code
_entity_poly.pdbx_strand_id
1 'polypeptide(L)'
;MSHSVKEQLSFLRSQIQARSFSDATLRFLESLLVSKDVKSLIEVRSSLTQLLRSESLSVIRSVAAKTVLDKLLTLEFFVRAFALVGDQQSCLALRYEALVLRELKSASCKWLQVSPVEWLNFVEDAVRNGFHAVAEKACENVLSCLGNNDDLKTGGDIVPENLKAIINEITRLRNCAMASVASGSGISSSINYIEDSFD
;
A
#
# COMPACT_ATOMS: atom_id res chain seq x y z
N MET A 1 -1.82 10.02 -28.42
CA MET A 1 -0.44 9.61 -28.06
C MET A 1 0.53 9.70 -29.24
N SER A 2 1.67 10.38 -29.08
CA SER A 2 2.76 10.41 -30.07
C SER A 2 3.56 9.09 -30.10
N HIS A 3 4.30 8.84 -31.19
CA HIS A 3 5.15 7.65 -31.36
C HIS A 3 6.20 7.52 -30.24
N SER A 4 6.83 8.66 -29.88
CA SER A 4 7.86 8.73 -28.84
C SER A 4 7.37 8.27 -27.46
N VAL A 5 6.14 8.61 -27.07
CA VAL A 5 5.58 8.17 -25.77
C VAL A 5 5.33 6.66 -25.75
N LYS A 6 4.91 6.05 -26.87
CA LYS A 6 4.71 4.59 -26.95
C LYS A 6 6.03 3.82 -26.78
N GLU A 7 7.12 4.33 -27.33
CA GLU A 7 8.47 3.76 -27.16
C GLU A 7 8.91 3.87 -25.69
N GLN A 8 8.70 5.02 -25.06
CA GLN A 8 9.03 5.23 -23.65
C GLN A 8 8.23 4.30 -22.71
N LEU A 9 6.93 4.10 -22.98
CA LEU A 9 6.11 3.15 -22.23
C LEU A 9 6.58 1.70 -22.43
N SER A 10 6.98 1.34 -23.65
CA SER A 10 7.50 0.01 -23.96
C SER A 10 8.83 -0.25 -23.24
N PHE A 11 9.70 0.77 -23.17
CA PHE A 11 10.94 0.72 -22.40
C PHE A 11 10.68 0.60 -20.89
N LEU A 12 9.73 1.38 -20.34
CA LEU A 12 9.36 1.24 -18.93
C LEU A 12 8.88 -0.19 -18.62
N ARG A 13 8.03 -0.75 -19.50
CA ARG A 13 7.56 -2.13 -19.38
C ARG A 13 8.72 -3.12 -19.37
N SER A 14 9.70 -3.00 -20.29
CA SER A 14 10.85 -3.92 -20.30
C SER A 14 11.67 -3.82 -19.01
N GLN A 15 11.86 -2.62 -18.46
CA GLN A 15 12.56 -2.44 -17.18
C GLN A 15 11.82 -3.13 -16.03
N ILE A 16 10.49 -3.00 -15.96
CA ILE A 16 9.66 -3.65 -14.92
C ILE A 16 9.69 -5.17 -15.06
N GLN A 17 9.60 -5.68 -16.29
CA GLN A 17 9.63 -7.11 -16.59
C GLN A 17 11.00 -7.73 -16.26
N ALA A 18 12.08 -6.99 -16.51
CA ALA A 18 13.44 -7.35 -16.10
C ALA A 18 13.70 -7.23 -14.59
N ARG A 19 12.68 -6.86 -13.79
CA ARG A 19 12.79 -6.64 -12.33
C ARG A 19 13.81 -5.56 -11.96
N SER A 20 13.98 -4.57 -12.84
CA SER A 20 14.84 -3.41 -12.60
C SER A 20 14.14 -2.40 -11.68
N PHE A 21 13.91 -2.80 -10.43
CA PHE A 21 13.28 -2.00 -9.38
C PHE A 21 14.32 -1.08 -8.73
N SER A 22 14.66 -0.01 -9.44
CA SER A 22 15.68 0.95 -9.03
C SER A 22 15.13 2.37 -9.00
N ASP A 23 15.81 3.26 -8.26
CA ASP A 23 15.53 4.70 -8.30
C ASP A 23 15.71 5.29 -9.70
N ALA A 24 16.56 4.70 -10.55
CA ALA A 24 16.69 5.12 -11.94
C ALA A 24 15.40 4.86 -12.74
N THR A 25 14.75 3.71 -12.52
CA THR A 25 13.46 3.38 -13.14
C THR A 25 12.36 4.32 -12.64
N LEU A 26 12.35 4.67 -11.35
CA LEU A 26 11.40 5.62 -10.79
C LEU A 26 11.60 7.05 -11.32
N ARG A 27 12.85 7.52 -11.40
CA ARG A 27 13.18 8.82 -12.02
C ARG A 27 12.79 8.87 -13.50
N PHE A 28 12.97 7.76 -14.21
CA PHE A 28 12.50 7.65 -15.59
C PHE A 28 10.96 7.79 -15.65
N LEU A 29 10.22 7.06 -14.82
CA LEU A 29 8.76 7.20 -14.70
C LEU A 29 8.33 8.65 -14.41
N GLU A 30 8.98 9.31 -13.44
CA GLU A 30 8.70 10.70 -13.08
C GLU A 30 8.94 11.67 -14.24
N SER A 31 10.00 11.45 -15.03
CA SER A 31 10.30 12.28 -16.22
C SER A 31 9.20 12.23 -17.28
N LEU A 32 8.45 11.12 -17.37
CA LEU A 32 7.32 10.98 -18.29
C LEU A 32 6.10 11.79 -17.84
N LEU A 33 6.02 12.17 -16.57
CA LEU A 33 4.95 12.98 -16.00
C LEU A 33 5.20 14.49 -16.15
N VAL A 34 6.22 14.88 -16.92
CA VAL A 34 6.52 16.28 -17.21
C VAL A 34 5.97 16.64 -18.60
N SER A 35 4.90 17.44 -18.64
CA SER A 35 4.31 17.92 -19.89
C SER A 35 3.89 19.39 -19.77
N LYS A 36 4.09 20.15 -20.87
CA LYS A 36 3.62 21.54 -20.99
C LYS A 36 2.12 21.64 -21.27
N ASP A 37 1.53 20.58 -21.80
CA ASP A 37 0.10 20.48 -22.12
C ASP A 37 -0.60 19.57 -21.11
N VAL A 38 -1.67 20.11 -20.49
CA VAL A 38 -2.45 19.41 -19.45
C VAL A 38 -3.16 18.19 -20.03
N LYS A 39 -3.68 18.28 -21.25
CA LYS A 39 -4.40 17.17 -21.89
C LYS A 39 -3.46 15.99 -22.16
N SER A 40 -2.28 16.28 -22.70
CA SER A 40 -1.21 15.29 -22.91
C SER A 40 -0.74 14.70 -21.58
N LEU A 41 -0.63 15.50 -20.52
CA LEU A 41 -0.26 15.01 -19.19
C LEU A 41 -1.27 14.01 -18.64
N ILE A 42 -2.56 14.29 -18.78
CA ILE A 42 -3.65 13.41 -18.34
C ILE A 42 -3.62 12.10 -19.13
N GLU A 43 -3.44 12.15 -20.45
CA GLU A 43 -3.34 10.97 -21.32
C GLU A 43 -2.14 10.09 -20.95
N VAL A 44 -0.96 10.70 -20.72
CA VAL A 44 0.26 10.00 -20.31
C VAL A 44 0.07 9.36 -18.93
N ARG A 45 -0.44 10.12 -17.95
CA ARG A 45 -0.70 9.60 -16.59
C ARG A 45 -1.67 8.42 -16.61
N SER A 46 -2.74 8.51 -17.40
CA SER A 46 -3.71 7.42 -17.55
C SER A 46 -3.05 6.16 -18.15
N SER A 47 -2.24 6.33 -19.19
CA SER A 47 -1.51 5.22 -19.84
C SER A 47 -0.50 4.57 -18.90
N LEU A 48 0.25 5.37 -18.13
CA LEU A 48 1.18 4.89 -17.12
C LEU A 48 0.47 4.15 -15.99
N THR A 49 -0.65 4.69 -15.51
CA THR A 49 -1.46 4.05 -14.46
C THR A 49 -1.93 2.67 -14.91
N GLN A 50 -2.46 2.56 -16.14
CA GLN A 50 -2.90 1.27 -16.69
C GLN A 50 -1.74 0.29 -16.83
N LEU A 51 -0.59 0.74 -17.34
CA LEU A 51 0.61 -0.10 -17.46
C LEU A 51 1.07 -0.60 -16.08
N LEU A 52 1.19 0.29 -15.10
CA LEU A 52 1.61 -0.06 -13.75
C LEU A 52 0.65 -1.05 -13.10
N ARG A 53 -0.67 -0.87 -13.23
CA ARG A 53 -1.67 -1.84 -12.76
C ARG A 53 -1.52 -3.23 -13.39
N SER A 54 -1.29 -3.28 -14.71
CA SER A 54 -1.13 -4.56 -15.40
C SER A 54 0.18 -5.25 -15.03
N GLU A 55 1.28 -4.51 -14.99
CA GLU A 55 2.59 -5.09 -14.72
C GLU A 55 2.73 -5.44 -13.25
N SER A 56 2.27 -4.61 -12.31
CA SER A 56 2.35 -4.89 -10.87
C SER A 56 1.70 -6.22 -10.53
N LEU A 57 0.50 -6.47 -11.06
CA LEU A 57 -0.22 -7.71 -10.85
C LEU A 57 0.56 -8.93 -11.37
N SER A 58 1.12 -8.81 -12.58
CA SER A 58 1.96 -9.86 -13.18
C SER A 58 3.22 -10.12 -12.34
N VAL A 59 3.89 -9.06 -11.90
CA VAL A 59 5.09 -9.14 -11.06
C VAL A 59 4.79 -9.81 -9.73
N ILE A 60 3.78 -9.34 -9.02
CA ILE A 60 3.38 -9.82 -7.68
C ILE A 60 3.17 -11.33 -7.72
N ARG A 61 2.41 -11.83 -8.71
CA ARG A 61 2.21 -13.27 -8.91
C ARG A 61 3.52 -14.02 -9.16
N SER A 62 4.42 -13.46 -9.97
CA SER A 62 5.70 -14.10 -10.27
C SER A 62 6.67 -14.16 -9.09
N VAL A 63 6.50 -13.29 -8.09
CA VAL A 63 7.36 -13.25 -6.89
C VAL A 63 6.75 -13.98 -5.69
N ALA A 64 5.59 -14.63 -5.87
CA ALA A 64 4.90 -15.40 -4.83
C ALA A 64 5.80 -16.47 -4.19
N ALA A 65 6.62 -17.16 -4.98
CA ALA A 65 7.54 -18.19 -4.51
C ALA A 65 8.94 -17.65 -4.10
N LYS A 66 9.17 -16.33 -4.14
CA LYS A 66 10.46 -15.72 -3.79
C LYS A 66 10.56 -15.40 -2.30
N THR A 67 11.73 -14.91 -1.88
CA THR A 67 11.98 -14.53 -0.49
C THR A 67 11.05 -13.40 -0.05
N VAL A 68 10.84 -13.28 1.28
CA VAL A 68 10.07 -12.17 1.85
C VAL A 68 10.69 -10.82 1.48
N LEU A 69 12.03 -10.74 1.44
CA LEU A 69 12.74 -9.52 1.03
C LEU A 69 12.43 -9.14 -0.43
N ASP A 70 12.46 -10.11 -1.35
CA ASP A 70 12.13 -9.85 -2.76
C ASP A 70 10.68 -9.35 -2.93
N LYS A 71 9.75 -9.92 -2.17
CA LYS A 71 8.35 -9.51 -2.15
C LYS A 71 8.22 -8.07 -1.64
N LEU A 72 8.88 -7.73 -0.52
CA LEU A 72 8.83 -6.39 0.06
C LEU A 72 9.46 -5.33 -0.86
N LEU A 73 10.62 -5.62 -1.47
CA LEU A 73 11.25 -4.72 -2.44
C LEU A 73 10.35 -4.48 -3.67
N THR A 74 9.67 -5.53 -4.13
CA THR A 74 8.70 -5.43 -5.22
C THR A 74 7.54 -4.52 -4.83
N LEU A 75 6.95 -4.73 -3.65
CA LEU A 75 5.83 -3.92 -3.15
C LEU A 75 6.26 -2.46 -2.97
N GLU A 76 7.41 -2.21 -2.36
CA GLU A 76 7.95 -0.86 -2.14
C GLU A 76 8.12 -0.09 -3.46
N PHE A 77 8.68 -0.74 -4.49
CA PHE A 77 8.82 -0.14 -5.81
C PHE A 77 7.47 0.29 -6.39
N PHE A 78 6.47 -0.60 -6.37
CA PHE A 78 5.16 -0.29 -6.94
C PHE A 78 4.38 0.73 -6.11
N VAL A 79 4.51 0.73 -4.79
CA VAL A 79 3.95 1.78 -3.93
C VAL A 79 4.47 3.15 -4.37
N ARG A 80 5.80 3.29 -4.55
CA ARG A 80 6.40 4.55 -5.02
C ARG A 80 5.96 4.90 -6.44
N ALA A 81 5.87 3.91 -7.34
CA ALA A 81 5.42 4.13 -8.70
C ALA A 81 3.95 4.60 -8.78
N PHE A 82 3.05 4.00 -8.00
CA PHE A 82 1.64 4.40 -7.93
C PHE A 82 1.45 5.77 -7.30
N ALA A 83 2.26 6.11 -6.28
CA ALA A 83 2.28 7.45 -5.71
C ALA A 83 2.66 8.51 -6.76
N LEU A 84 3.67 8.24 -7.60
CA LEU A 84 4.10 9.16 -8.67
C LEU A 84 2.99 9.42 -9.69
N VAL A 85 2.26 8.39 -10.12
CA VAL A 85 1.16 8.56 -11.08
C VAL A 85 -0.16 9.02 -10.44
N GLY A 86 -0.21 9.16 -9.11
CA GLY A 86 -1.40 9.59 -8.37
C GLY A 86 -2.49 8.52 -8.24
N ASP A 87 -2.15 7.24 -8.39
CA ASP A 87 -3.10 6.13 -8.22
C ASP A 87 -3.19 5.72 -6.75
N GLN A 88 -3.94 6.50 -5.98
CA GLN A 88 -4.01 6.35 -4.52
C GLN A 88 -4.58 4.98 -4.10
N GLN A 89 -5.52 4.42 -4.86
CA GLN A 89 -6.12 3.13 -4.56
C GLN A 89 -5.07 2.01 -4.64
N SER A 90 -4.32 1.93 -5.74
CA SER A 90 -3.27 0.91 -5.89
C SER A 90 -2.09 1.15 -4.94
N CYS A 91 -1.75 2.41 -4.65
CA CYS A 91 -0.74 2.76 -3.65
C CYS A 91 -1.11 2.24 -2.25
N LEU A 92 -2.31 2.57 -1.76
CA LEU A 92 -2.76 2.14 -0.43
C LEU A 92 -2.95 0.63 -0.34
N ALA A 93 -3.47 0.00 -1.40
CA ALA A 93 -3.60 -1.45 -1.45
C ALA A 93 -2.24 -2.14 -1.26
N LEU A 94 -1.21 -1.76 -2.02
CA LEU A 94 0.11 -2.39 -1.90
C LEU A 94 0.83 -2.02 -0.60
N ARG A 95 0.61 -0.83 -0.04
CA ARG A 95 1.09 -0.48 1.30
C ARG A 95 0.48 -1.38 2.36
N TYR A 96 -0.83 -1.62 2.30
CA TYR A 96 -1.51 -2.55 3.21
C TYR A 96 -0.93 -3.96 3.10
N GLU A 97 -0.79 -4.50 1.89
CA GLU A 97 -0.20 -5.82 1.66
C GLU A 97 1.23 -5.94 2.20
N ALA A 98 2.04 -4.88 2.08
CA ALA A 98 3.39 -4.86 2.62
C ALA A 98 3.39 -4.90 4.16
N LEU A 99 2.47 -4.20 4.82
CA LEU A 99 2.32 -4.24 6.28
C LEU A 99 1.83 -5.62 6.75
N VAL A 100 0.83 -6.20 6.10
CA VAL A 100 0.33 -7.54 6.43
C VAL A 100 1.42 -8.60 6.25
N LEU A 101 2.15 -8.59 5.13
CA LEU A 101 3.23 -9.54 4.86
C LEU A 101 4.34 -9.45 5.92
N ARG A 102 4.70 -8.22 6.31
CA ARG A 102 5.67 -7.95 7.38
C ARG A 102 5.20 -8.52 8.71
N GLU A 103 3.95 -8.24 9.08
CA GLU A 103 3.39 -8.71 10.35
C GLU A 103 3.27 -10.24 10.40
N LEU A 104 2.81 -10.87 9.32
CA LEU A 104 2.73 -12.33 9.20
C LEU A 104 4.10 -13.01 9.40
N LYS A 105 5.19 -12.36 8.95
CA LYS A 105 6.55 -12.90 9.05
C LYS A 105 7.30 -12.44 10.29
N SER A 106 6.70 -11.58 11.12
CA SER A 106 7.30 -11.03 12.34
C SER A 106 7.61 -12.11 13.39
N ALA A 107 6.80 -13.18 13.42
CA ALA A 107 7.02 -14.33 14.30
C ALA A 107 8.37 -15.01 14.06
N SER A 108 8.77 -15.16 12.79
CA SER A 108 10.07 -15.73 12.39
C SER A 108 11.20 -14.71 12.30
N CYS A 109 10.89 -13.43 12.13
CA CYS A 109 11.85 -12.36 11.85
C CYS A 109 11.41 -11.06 12.53
N LYS A 110 11.85 -10.82 13.77
CA LYS A 110 11.40 -9.69 14.59
C LYS A 110 11.60 -8.31 13.96
N TRP A 111 12.62 -8.13 13.12
CA TRP A 111 12.86 -6.86 12.41
C TRP A 111 11.74 -6.51 11.40
N LEU A 112 10.90 -7.48 11.01
CA LEU A 112 9.75 -7.25 10.15
C LEU A 112 8.52 -6.74 10.91
N GLN A 113 8.50 -6.82 12.25
CA GLN A 113 7.37 -6.40 13.07
C GLN A 113 6.90 -5.00 12.67
N VAL A 114 5.59 -4.83 12.51
CA VAL A 114 5.00 -3.54 12.20
C VAL A 114 4.61 -2.87 13.50
N SER A 115 5.10 -1.67 13.73
CA SER A 115 4.75 -0.93 14.95
C SER A 115 3.28 -0.47 14.92
N PRO A 116 2.62 -0.33 16.08
CA PRO A 116 1.28 0.27 16.14
C PRO A 116 1.20 1.66 15.51
N VAL A 117 2.29 2.44 15.57
CA VAL A 117 2.40 3.77 14.95
C VAL A 117 2.39 3.69 13.42
N GLU A 118 3.09 2.72 12.83
CA GLU A 118 3.06 2.50 11.37
C GLU A 118 1.65 2.16 10.89
N TRP A 119 0.94 1.29 11.61
CA TRP A 119 -0.45 0.98 11.29
C TRP A 119 -1.37 2.19 11.44
N LEU A 120 -1.23 2.97 12.51
CA LEU A 120 -2.01 4.20 12.72
C LEU A 120 -1.80 5.19 11.56
N ASN A 121 -0.55 5.43 11.17
CA ASN A 121 -0.23 6.30 10.05
C ASN A 121 -0.89 5.81 8.75
N PHE A 122 -0.96 4.49 8.54
CA PHE A 122 -1.66 3.91 7.41
C PHE A 122 -3.18 4.14 7.49
N VAL A 123 -3.81 3.92 8.64
CA VAL A 123 -5.25 4.13 8.86
C VAL A 123 -5.61 5.60 8.61
N GLU A 124 -4.84 6.54 9.16
CA GLU A 124 -5.06 7.97 8.97
C GLU A 124 -4.98 8.37 7.48
N ASP A 125 -3.98 7.86 6.76
CA ASP A 125 -3.82 8.11 5.34
C ASP A 125 -4.99 7.50 4.55
N ALA A 126 -5.40 6.27 4.86
CA ALA A 126 -6.53 5.61 4.21
C ALA A 126 -7.85 6.37 4.44
N VAL A 127 -8.14 6.80 5.68
CA VAL A 127 -9.34 7.58 6.01
C VAL A 127 -9.33 8.93 5.29
N ARG A 128 -8.19 9.64 5.29
CA ARG A 128 -8.04 10.95 4.63
C ARG A 128 -8.31 10.87 3.12
N ASN A 129 -7.98 9.74 2.51
CA ASN A 129 -8.19 9.49 1.10
C ASN A 129 -9.54 8.78 0.80
N GLY A 130 -10.41 8.62 1.79
CA GLY A 130 -11.75 8.03 1.61
C GLY A 130 -11.79 6.50 1.49
N PHE A 131 -10.67 5.81 1.73
CA PHE A 131 -10.58 4.34 1.66
C PHE A 131 -10.93 3.71 3.02
N HIS A 132 -12.19 3.84 3.43
CA HIS A 132 -12.66 3.42 4.75
C HIS A 132 -12.58 1.90 5.01
N ALA A 133 -12.87 1.07 4.00
CA ALA A 133 -12.85 -0.39 4.15
C ALA A 133 -11.43 -0.94 4.44
N VAL A 134 -10.38 -0.40 3.80
CA VAL A 134 -9.00 -0.81 4.09
C VAL A 134 -8.51 -0.23 5.42
N ALA A 135 -8.98 0.97 5.78
CA ALA A 135 -8.71 1.55 7.10
C ALA A 135 -9.28 0.67 8.22
N GLU A 136 -10.51 0.17 8.05
CA GLU A 136 -11.15 -0.74 9.02
C GLU A 136 -10.36 -2.04 9.19
N LYS A 137 -9.98 -2.71 8.09
CA LYS A 137 -9.14 -3.92 8.14
C LYS A 137 -7.79 -3.66 8.81
N ALA A 138 -7.18 -2.49 8.57
CA ALA A 138 -5.95 -2.11 9.24
C ALA A 138 -6.16 -1.91 10.76
N CYS A 139 -7.27 -1.28 11.18
CA CYS A 139 -7.62 -1.16 12.60
C CYS A 139 -7.75 -2.52 13.29
N GLU A 140 -8.33 -3.53 12.62
CA GLU A 140 -8.44 -4.89 13.15
C GLU A 140 -7.07 -5.52 13.38
N ASN A 141 -6.13 -5.35 12.46
CA ASN A 141 -4.75 -5.81 12.61
C ASN A 141 -4.04 -5.13 13.78
N VAL A 142 -4.29 -3.83 14.03
CA VAL A 142 -3.67 -3.16 15.19
C VAL A 142 -4.23 -3.72 16.48
N LEU A 143 -5.56 -3.87 16.58
CA LEU A 143 -6.21 -4.37 17.79
C LEU A 143 -5.78 -5.81 18.11
N SER A 144 -5.61 -6.67 17.11
CA SER A 144 -5.08 -8.03 17.31
C SER A 144 -3.62 -8.02 17.75
N CYS A 145 -2.78 -7.17 17.15
CA CYS A 145 -1.39 -6.98 17.59
C CYS A 145 -1.31 -6.50 19.04
N LEU A 146 -2.20 -5.61 19.47
CA LEU A 146 -2.23 -5.08 20.84
C LEU A 146 -2.78 -6.09 21.85
N GLY A 147 -3.81 -6.86 21.50
CA GLY A 147 -4.39 -7.89 22.38
C GLY A 147 -3.47 -9.09 22.63
N ASN A 148 -2.56 -9.41 21.70
CA ASN A 148 -1.58 -10.49 21.86
C ASN A 148 -0.39 -10.13 22.77
N ASN A 149 -0.26 -8.86 23.22
CA ASN A 149 0.81 -8.41 24.10
C ASN A 149 0.47 -8.49 25.61
N ASP A 150 -0.55 -9.26 26.00
CA ASP A 150 -0.91 -9.51 27.41
C ASP A 150 0.14 -10.35 28.18
N ASP A 151 1.15 -10.90 27.49
CA ASP A 151 2.29 -11.60 28.09
C ASP A 151 3.35 -10.66 28.73
N LEU A 152 3.16 -9.34 28.68
CA LEU A 152 4.02 -8.37 29.39
C LEU A 152 3.71 -8.23 30.89
N LYS A 153 2.94 -9.16 31.47
CA LYS A 153 2.80 -9.31 32.92
C LYS A 153 4.05 -9.93 33.57
N THR A 154 5.21 -9.29 33.48
CA THR A 154 6.24 -9.41 34.52
C THR A 154 7.16 -8.18 34.51
N GLY A 155 6.93 -7.29 35.47
CA GLY A 155 7.93 -6.33 35.93
C GLY A 155 7.75 -4.89 35.46
N GLY A 156 7.15 -4.07 36.34
CA GLY A 156 7.45 -2.63 36.40
C GLY A 156 6.87 -1.75 35.29
N ASP A 157 5.59 -1.40 35.45
CA ASP A 157 5.14 -0.02 35.34
C ASP A 157 5.42 0.74 34.01
N ILE A 158 5.09 0.14 32.87
CA ILE A 158 4.84 0.88 31.62
C ILE A 158 3.79 0.12 30.79
N VAL A 159 2.51 0.14 31.18
CA VAL A 159 1.46 0.26 30.15
C VAL A 159 1.38 1.76 29.92
N PRO A 160 2.17 2.33 29.01
CA PRO A 160 2.35 3.77 28.96
C PRO A 160 1.04 4.39 28.46
N GLU A 161 0.65 5.54 28.99
CA GLU A 161 -0.41 6.42 28.46
C GLU A 161 -0.56 6.39 26.92
N ASN A 162 0.57 6.25 26.22
CA ASN A 162 0.69 6.10 24.77
C ASN A 162 -0.13 4.94 24.19
N LEU A 163 -0.12 3.74 24.79
CA LEU A 163 -0.90 2.61 24.28
C LEU A 163 -2.40 2.86 24.37
N LYS A 164 -2.86 3.47 25.48
CA LYS A 164 -4.26 3.85 25.65
C LYS A 164 -4.66 4.96 24.67
N ALA A 165 -3.78 5.93 24.43
CA ALA A 165 -3.98 6.97 23.42
C ALA A 165 -4.08 6.37 22.00
N ILE A 166 -3.21 5.42 21.67
CA ILE A 166 -3.23 4.66 20.40
C ILE A 166 -4.55 3.91 20.24
N ILE A 167 -5.00 3.18 21.26
CA ILE A 167 -6.28 2.44 21.21
C ILE A 167 -7.47 3.38 21.04
N ASN A 168 -7.50 4.50 21.77
CA ASN A 168 -8.55 5.51 21.63
C ASN A 168 -8.57 6.11 20.22
N GLU A 169 -7.40 6.36 19.64
CA GLU A 169 -7.27 6.92 18.30
C GLU A 169 -7.70 5.91 17.22
N ILE A 170 -7.30 4.64 17.33
CA ILE A 170 -7.79 3.55 16.47
C ILE A 170 -9.31 3.46 16.54
N THR A 171 -9.87 3.51 17.76
CA THR A 171 -11.32 3.44 17.98
C THR A 171 -12.03 4.64 17.33
N ARG A 172 -11.47 5.84 17.48
CA ARG A 172 -11.97 7.06 16.84
C ARG A 172 -11.95 6.94 15.32
N LEU A 173 -10.82 6.51 14.73
CA LEU A 173 -10.66 6.34 13.28
C LEU A 173 -11.60 5.27 12.71
N ARG A 174 -11.78 4.15 13.42
CA ARG A 174 -12.76 3.11 13.08
C ARG A 174 -14.18 3.66 13.06
N ASN A 175 -14.56 4.41 14.09
CA ASN A 175 -15.88 5.05 14.16
C ASN A 175 -16.07 6.06 13.01
N CYS A 176 -15.04 6.83 12.66
CA CYS A 176 -15.06 7.71 11.49
C CYS A 176 -15.27 6.93 10.19
N ALA A 177 -14.55 5.82 10.00
CA ALA A 177 -14.70 4.96 8.83
C ALA A 177 -16.12 4.38 8.72
N MET A 178 -16.68 3.86 9.82
CA MET A 178 -18.04 3.31 9.87
C MET A 178 -19.12 4.37 9.59
N ALA A 179 -18.98 5.57 10.17
CA ALA A 179 -19.94 6.66 9.96
C ALA A 179 -20.00 7.11 8.49
N SER A 180 -18.86 7.15 7.79
CA SER A 180 -18.81 7.48 6.36
C SER A 180 -19.48 6.42 5.48
N VAL A 181 -19.32 5.13 5.81
CA VAL A 181 -19.99 4.03 5.10
C VAL A 181 -21.51 4.08 5.30
N ALA A 182 -21.97 4.38 6.52
CA ALA A 182 -23.39 4.52 6.85
C ALA A 182 -24.05 5.75 6.21
N SER A 183 -23.27 6.79 5.87
CA SER A 183 -23.77 8.07 5.34
C SER A 183 -23.94 8.09 3.81
N GLY A 184 -23.58 7.01 3.10
CA GLY A 184 -23.96 6.75 1.72
C GLY A 184 -23.72 7.88 0.70
N SER A 185 -22.49 8.00 0.18
CA SER A 185 -22.28 8.47 -1.20
C SER A 185 -21.80 7.28 -2.04
N GLY A 186 -22.71 6.75 -2.86
CA GLY A 186 -22.49 5.53 -3.62
C GLY A 186 -21.39 5.69 -4.68
N ILE A 187 -20.27 4.99 -4.48
CA ILE A 187 -19.54 4.33 -5.56
C ILE A 187 -19.24 2.91 -5.09
N SER A 188 -20.14 2.00 -5.47
CA SER A 188 -19.84 0.58 -5.52
C SER A 188 -18.72 0.38 -6.54
N SER A 189 -17.54 -0.03 -6.09
CA SER A 189 -16.54 -0.60 -6.98
C SER A 189 -16.03 -1.89 -6.36
N SER A 190 -16.39 -2.97 -7.04
CA SER A 190 -16.15 -4.36 -6.72
C SER A 190 -14.73 -4.59 -6.20
N ILE A 191 -14.66 -4.86 -4.91
CA ILE A 191 -13.51 -5.47 -4.29
C ILE A 191 -13.53 -6.95 -4.69
N ASN A 192 -12.79 -7.29 -5.74
CA ASN A 192 -12.27 -8.65 -5.90
C ASN A 192 -10.83 -8.60 -5.40
N TYR A 193 -10.63 -8.94 -4.13
CA TYR A 193 -9.30 -9.17 -3.59
C TYR A 193 -8.74 -10.48 -4.18
N ILE A 194 -7.44 -10.45 -4.45
CA ILE A 194 -6.65 -11.64 -4.76
C ILE A 194 -6.26 -12.23 -3.42
N GLU A 195 -7.16 -12.98 -2.81
CA GLU A 195 -6.92 -13.62 -1.50
C GLU A 195 -5.93 -14.81 -1.59
N ASP A 196 -5.60 -15.30 -2.79
CA ASP A 196 -4.83 -16.55 -2.96
C ASP A 196 -3.41 -16.37 -3.55
N SER A 197 -2.71 -15.25 -3.33
CA SER A 197 -1.38 -15.05 -3.96
C SER A 197 -0.14 -15.26 -3.10
N PHE A 198 -0.27 -15.55 -1.80
CA PHE A 198 0.90 -15.66 -0.93
C PHE A 198 0.89 -16.77 0.14
N ASP A 199 -0.02 -17.74 0.03
CA ASP A 199 0.10 -19.01 0.76
C ASP A 199 1.21 -19.92 0.17
#